data_AF-A0A0T6B6M5-F1
#
_entry.id   AF-A0A0T6B6M5-F1
#
_cell.length_a   1.000
_cell.length_b   1.000
_cell.length_c   1.000
_cell.angle_alpha   90.00
_cell.angle_beta   90.00
_cell.angle_gamma   90.00
#
_symmetry.space_group_name_H-M   'P 1'
#
loop_
_entity.id
_entity.type
_entity.pdbx_description
1 polymer ?
#
loop_
_entity_poly.entity_id
_entity_poly.type
_entity_poly.pdbx_seq_one_letter_code
_entity_poly.pdbx_strand_id
1 'polypeptide(L)'
;HDIVIKQEGKIHGGFFKATKKQYPMFPFTEDKIKCDDYGEIIKLEDYKLADAVPEVEDNKENIVIKKEEEPVCDVTEMPTKCIVLNRTVQVNAQVQYIDFEGRSDGESLLKILSQLRPRRVIVVRGTPDSAATIESHCKENVDARVFTPSRGETVDATSETHIYQVRLTDALVSQLDFQKGKDAELAWIDAQIAIRDSQVDAK
;
A
#
# COMPACT_ATOMS: atom_id res chain seq x y z
N HIS A 1 11.63 -15.72 -9.98
CA HIS A 1 12.82 -16.49 -9.57
C HIS A 1 13.74 -15.52 -8.83
N ASP A 2 13.67 -15.50 -7.50
CA ASP A 2 14.54 -14.65 -6.68
C ASP A 2 15.90 -15.30 -6.49
N ILE A 3 16.96 -14.52 -6.70
CA ILE A 3 18.34 -14.93 -6.44
C ILE A 3 18.65 -14.62 -4.97
N VAL A 4 18.72 -15.66 -4.14
CA VAL A 4 19.09 -15.53 -2.73
C VAL A 4 20.62 -15.64 -2.61
N ILE A 5 21.28 -14.53 -2.26
CA ILE A 5 22.73 -14.51 -2.01
C ILE A 5 22.98 -14.93 -0.55
N LYS A 6 23.63 -16.07 -0.35
CA LYS A 6 24.01 -16.60 0.96
C LYS A 6 25.24 -15.86 1.48
N GLN A 7 25.14 -15.17 2.60
CA GLN A 7 26.31 -14.60 3.29
C GLN A 7 26.92 -15.64 4.24
N GLU A 8 28.13 -16.11 3.94
CA GLU A 8 28.97 -16.82 4.89
C GLU A 8 29.98 -15.86 5.54
N GLY A 9 30.10 -15.91 6.88
CA GLY A 9 31.19 -15.26 7.61
C GLY A 9 30.85 -14.86 9.04
N LYS A 10 31.38 -15.62 10.01
CA LYS A 10 31.25 -15.48 11.47
C LYS A 10 31.50 -14.06 12.01
N ILE A 11 30.68 -13.66 12.99
CA ILE A 11 30.85 -12.47 13.82
C ILE A 11 31.87 -12.76 14.93
N HIS A 12 32.90 -11.92 15.05
CA HIS A 12 33.75 -11.84 16.24
C HIS A 12 33.84 -10.39 16.71
N GLY A 13 33.66 -10.20 18.02
CA GLY A 13 33.52 -8.91 18.69
C GLY A 13 34.81 -8.11 18.77
N GLY A 14 34.66 -6.78 18.67
CA GLY A 14 35.72 -5.80 18.86
C GLY A 14 35.13 -4.43 19.16
N PHE A 15 35.60 -3.81 20.24
CA PHE A 15 35.08 -2.61 20.90
C PHE A 15 35.51 -1.30 20.20
N PHE A 16 35.42 -1.25 18.87
CA PHE A 16 35.60 -0.04 18.07
C PHE A 16 34.41 0.09 17.12
N LYS A 17 33.85 1.30 17.00
CA LYS A 17 32.70 1.61 16.14
C LYS A 17 33.03 1.18 14.71
N ALA A 18 32.51 0.02 14.31
CA ALA A 18 32.61 -0.44 12.94
C ALA A 18 31.78 0.50 12.06
N THR A 19 32.47 1.33 11.27
CA THR A 19 31.88 2.04 10.14
C THR A 19 31.12 1.01 9.32
N LYS A 20 29.81 1.20 9.12
CA LYS A 20 28.93 0.25 8.43
C LYS A 20 29.62 -0.22 7.15
N LYS A 21 29.75 -1.55 6.98
CA LYS A 21 30.27 -2.16 5.74
C LYS A 21 29.48 -1.59 4.56
N GLN A 22 30.13 -0.74 3.79
CA GLN A 22 29.57 -0.17 2.57
C GLN A 22 29.62 -1.31 1.55
N TYR A 23 28.45 -1.84 1.18
CA TYR A 23 28.35 -2.85 0.13
C TYR A 23 28.97 -2.29 -1.16
N PRO A 24 29.62 -3.12 -2.01
CA PRO A 24 30.12 -2.65 -3.29
C PRO A 24 28.96 -2.06 -4.09
N MET A 25 28.96 -0.74 -4.24
CA MET A 25 28.02 -0.02 -5.09
C MET A 25 28.64 0.12 -6.48
N PHE A 26 27.81 0.02 -7.51
CA PHE A 26 28.24 0.40 -8.86
C PHE A 26 28.70 1.86 -8.87
N PRO A 27 29.69 2.24 -9.69
CA PRO A 27 30.08 3.64 -9.85
C PRO A 27 28.85 4.45 -10.24
N PHE A 28 28.35 5.25 -9.30
CA PHE A 28 27.17 6.09 -9.47
C PHE A 28 27.58 7.50 -9.03
N THR A 29 27.59 8.41 -9.98
CA THR A 29 27.66 9.84 -9.70
C THR A 29 26.26 10.28 -9.31
N GLU A 30 26.07 10.68 -8.06
CA GLU A 30 24.82 11.32 -7.63
C GLU A 30 24.64 12.64 -8.38
N ASP A 31 23.66 12.67 -9.27
CA ASP A 31 23.21 13.90 -9.90
C ASP A 31 22.52 14.75 -8.83
N LYS A 32 23.19 15.83 -8.42
CA LYS A 32 22.59 16.81 -7.51
C LYS A 32 21.38 17.41 -8.22
N ILE A 33 20.20 17.21 -7.66
CA ILE A 33 18.95 17.80 -8.15
C ILE A 33 19.10 19.32 -8.02
N LYS A 34 19.26 20.00 -9.16
CA LYS A 34 19.45 21.45 -9.24
C LYS A 34 18.12 22.21 -9.33
N CYS A 35 17.02 21.50 -9.60
CA CYS A 35 15.69 22.08 -9.78
C CYS A 35 14.64 21.32 -8.96
N ASP A 36 13.65 22.03 -8.44
CA ASP A 36 12.51 21.40 -7.77
C ASP A 36 11.54 20.75 -8.79
N ASP A 37 10.46 20.14 -8.28
CA ASP A 37 9.41 19.49 -9.08
C ASP A 37 8.69 20.45 -10.05
N TYR A 38 8.90 21.76 -9.91
CA TYR A 38 8.34 22.83 -10.73
C TYR A 38 9.36 23.50 -11.65
N GLY A 39 10.63 23.06 -11.63
CA GLY A 39 11.69 23.57 -12.50
C GLY A 39 12.42 24.80 -11.96
N GLU A 40 12.15 25.22 -10.72
CA GLU A 40 12.85 26.36 -10.10
C GLU A 40 14.24 25.94 -9.63
N ILE A 41 15.27 26.71 -9.98
CA ILE A 41 16.65 26.42 -9.60
C ILE A 41 16.82 26.66 -8.10
N ILE A 42 17.18 25.61 -7.35
CA ILE A 42 17.34 25.66 -5.90
C ILE A 42 18.61 26.47 -5.56
N LYS A 43 18.45 27.74 -5.20
CA LYS A 43 19.54 28.58 -4.68
C LYS A 43 19.71 28.31 -3.20
N LEU A 44 20.79 27.62 -2.81
CA LEU A 44 21.07 27.32 -1.40
C LEU A 44 21.12 28.56 -0.49
N GLU A 45 21.34 29.75 -1.04
CA GLU A 45 21.39 31.01 -0.31
C GLU A 45 20.03 31.43 0.24
N ASP A 46 18.94 31.11 -0.46
CA ASP A 46 17.56 31.43 -0.06
C ASP A 46 17.07 30.52 1.09
N TYR A 47 17.76 29.40 1.32
CA TYR A 47 17.44 28.42 2.37
C TYR A 47 18.39 28.48 3.56
N LYS A 48 19.34 29.44 3.59
CA LYS A 48 20.11 29.72 4.81
C LYS A 48 19.21 30.43 5.79
N LEU A 49 18.83 29.75 6.87
CA LEU A 49 18.13 30.40 8.00
C LEU A 49 18.96 31.59 8.49
N ALA A 50 18.38 32.79 8.42
CA ALA A 50 19.04 34.05 8.75
C ALA A 50 19.33 34.25 10.26
N ASP A 51 19.04 33.26 11.12
CA ASP A 51 19.21 33.37 12.59
C ASP A 51 19.78 32.08 13.22
N ALA A 52 20.77 31.45 12.61
CA ALA A 52 21.63 30.50 13.32
C ALA A 52 22.87 31.24 13.82
N VAL A 53 22.83 31.68 15.08
CA VAL A 53 24.03 32.15 15.81
C VAL A 53 25.08 31.03 15.75
N PRO A 54 26.28 31.25 15.19
CA PRO A 54 27.29 30.21 15.17
C PRO A 54 27.92 30.12 16.55
N GLU A 55 27.54 29.11 17.34
CA GLU A 55 28.40 28.65 18.42
C GLU A 55 29.63 27.99 17.78
N VAL A 56 30.78 28.61 18.04
CA VAL A 56 32.09 28.19 17.59
C VAL A 56 32.53 27.02 18.47
N GLU A 57 32.51 25.80 17.94
CA GLU A 57 33.42 24.75 18.42
C GLU A 57 34.32 24.32 17.26
N ASP A 58 35.60 24.62 17.45
CA ASP A 58 36.73 24.27 16.61
C ASP A 58 36.78 22.77 16.31
N ASN A 59 36.70 22.41 15.03
CA ASN A 59 37.46 21.28 14.48
C ASN A 59 37.78 21.54 13.02
N LYS A 60 38.96 22.14 12.81
CA LYS A 60 39.62 22.28 11.51
C LYS A 60 40.05 20.91 11.01
N GLU A 61 39.25 20.31 10.13
CA GLU A 61 39.78 19.43 9.09
C GLU A 61 39.61 20.12 7.73
N ASN A 62 40.75 20.52 7.17
CA ASN A 62 40.88 21.20 5.89
C ASN A 62 40.37 20.30 4.74
N ILE A 63 39.09 20.43 4.38
CA ILE A 63 38.65 20.09 3.03
C ILE A 63 38.67 21.41 2.25
N VAL A 64 39.77 21.64 1.52
CA VAL A 64 39.84 22.68 0.50
C VAL A 64 38.88 22.26 -0.61
N ILE A 65 37.62 22.63 -0.48
CA ILE A 65 36.65 22.59 -1.57
C ILE A 65 37.10 23.69 -2.53
N LYS A 66 37.86 23.32 -3.57
CA LYS A 66 37.96 24.14 -4.77
C LYS A 66 36.54 24.30 -5.29
N LYS A 67 35.90 25.43 -4.98
CA LYS A 67 34.75 25.93 -5.72
C LYS A 67 35.27 26.34 -7.08
N GLU A 68 35.34 25.37 -8.00
CA GLU A 68 35.23 25.69 -9.41
C GLU A 68 33.78 26.13 -9.58
N GLU A 69 33.57 27.45 -9.61
CA GLU A 69 32.32 28.05 -10.05
C GLU A 69 32.20 27.71 -11.55
N GLU A 70 31.66 26.52 -11.84
CA GLU A 70 31.12 26.27 -13.17
C GLU A 70 30.06 27.35 -13.42
N PRO A 71 30.15 28.09 -14.54
CA PRO A 71 29.14 29.08 -14.85
C PRO A 71 27.80 28.37 -14.84
N VAL A 72 26.93 28.78 -13.93
CA VAL A 72 25.53 28.35 -13.90
C VAL A 72 25.00 28.75 -15.27
N CYS A 73 24.80 27.76 -16.15
CA CYS A 73 24.12 27.97 -17.41
C CYS A 73 22.71 28.44 -17.04
N ASP A 74 22.50 29.75 -17.03
CA ASP A 74 21.17 30.34 -17.11
C ASP A 74 20.55 29.80 -18.38
N VAL A 75 19.70 28.79 -18.24
CA VAL A 75 18.91 28.25 -19.34
C VAL A 75 17.87 29.31 -19.64
N THR A 76 18.27 30.33 -20.40
CA THR A 76 17.34 31.36 -20.88
C THR A 76 16.20 30.65 -21.62
N GLU A 77 14.97 30.80 -21.14
CA GLU A 77 13.77 30.20 -21.73
C GLU A 77 13.56 30.74 -23.14
N MET A 78 14.19 30.10 -24.12
CA MET A 78 13.94 30.39 -25.53
C MET A 78 12.56 29.84 -25.91
N PRO A 79 11.75 30.58 -26.67
CA PRO A 79 10.43 30.14 -27.07
C PRO A 79 10.53 28.88 -27.96
N THR A 80 9.89 27.79 -27.53
CA THR A 80 9.84 26.53 -28.28
C THR A 80 8.52 26.39 -29.05
N LYS A 81 8.55 25.63 -30.16
CA LYS A 81 7.36 25.30 -30.97
C LYS A 81 7.22 23.80 -31.08
N CYS A 82 6.06 23.26 -30.69
CA CYS A 82 5.75 21.84 -30.88
C CYS A 82 5.53 21.54 -32.38
N ILE A 83 6.19 20.49 -32.88
CA ILE A 83 6.06 20.02 -34.25
C ILE A 83 5.71 18.53 -34.20
N VAL A 84 4.61 18.15 -34.85
CA VAL A 84 4.14 16.76 -34.95
C VAL A 84 4.43 16.24 -36.36
N LEU A 85 5.09 15.10 -36.47
CA LEU A 85 5.49 14.49 -37.74
C LEU A 85 5.20 12.99 -37.68
N ASN A 86 4.59 12.47 -38.75
CA ASN A 86 4.38 11.03 -38.91
C ASN A 86 5.50 10.47 -39.79
N ARG A 87 6.22 9.45 -39.29
CA ARG A 87 7.24 8.74 -40.05
C ARG A 87 7.12 7.25 -39.81
N THR A 88 7.36 6.47 -40.85
CA THR A 88 7.42 5.00 -40.76
C THR A 88 8.85 4.59 -40.39
N VAL A 89 9.00 3.81 -39.32
CA VAL A 89 10.29 3.32 -38.82
C VAL A 89 10.34 1.80 -38.97
N GLN A 90 11.45 1.28 -39.49
CA GLN A 90 11.70 -0.18 -39.53
C GLN A 90 12.32 -0.61 -38.19
N VAL A 91 11.58 -1.40 -37.40
CA VAL A 91 12.03 -1.88 -36.10
C VAL A 91 12.76 -3.22 -36.27
N ASN A 92 14.09 -3.18 -36.26
CA ASN A 92 14.96 -4.36 -36.35
C ASN A 92 15.44 -4.79 -34.96
N ALA A 93 14.51 -5.00 -34.03
CA ALA A 93 14.80 -5.42 -32.66
C ALA A 93 13.86 -6.55 -32.23
N GLN A 94 14.33 -7.42 -31.35
CA GLN A 94 13.47 -8.43 -30.74
C GLN A 94 12.57 -7.77 -29.69
N VAL A 95 11.26 -7.82 -29.92
CA VAL A 95 10.27 -7.29 -28.98
C VAL A 95 9.81 -8.44 -28.09
N GLN A 96 10.09 -8.33 -26.79
CA GLN A 96 9.62 -9.26 -25.78
C GLN A 96 8.82 -8.49 -24.73
N TYR A 97 7.63 -8.99 -24.41
CA TYR A 97 6.84 -8.49 -23.30
C TYR A 97 7.29 -9.18 -22.01
N ILE A 98 7.67 -8.40 -21.00
CA ILE A 98 7.96 -8.88 -19.66
C ILE A 98 7.05 -8.12 -18.72
N ASP A 99 6.26 -8.86 -17.95
CA ASP A 99 5.28 -8.29 -17.06
C ASP A 99 5.90 -7.87 -15.73
N PHE A 100 5.80 -6.59 -15.41
CA PHE A 100 6.23 -5.98 -14.15
C PHE A 100 5.08 -5.18 -13.51
N GLU A 101 3.82 -5.47 -13.84
CA GLU A 101 2.67 -4.72 -13.32
C GLU A 101 2.38 -4.97 -11.82
N GLY A 102 2.97 -6.03 -11.24
CA GLY A 102 2.89 -6.30 -9.80
C GLY A 102 1.49 -6.66 -9.30
N ARG A 103 0.62 -7.17 -10.18
CA ARG A 103 -0.75 -7.56 -9.83
C ARG A 103 -0.82 -9.00 -9.33
N SER A 104 -1.88 -9.28 -8.58
CA SER A 104 -2.14 -10.65 -8.12
C SER A 104 -2.59 -11.53 -9.28
N ASP A 105 -1.99 -12.72 -9.37
CA ASP A 105 -2.38 -13.74 -10.35
C ASP A 105 -3.83 -14.21 -10.14
N GLY A 106 -4.44 -14.70 -11.21
CA GLY A 106 -5.81 -15.23 -11.18
C GLY A 106 -5.99 -16.35 -10.15
N GLU A 107 -5.07 -17.32 -10.11
CA GLU A 107 -5.12 -18.43 -9.14
C GLU A 107 -5.02 -17.95 -7.68
N SER A 108 -4.13 -16.98 -7.44
CA SER A 108 -3.96 -16.37 -6.12
C SER A 108 -5.24 -15.67 -5.67
N LEU A 109 -5.93 -14.97 -6.57
CA LEU A 109 -7.19 -14.31 -6.30
C LEU A 109 -8.31 -15.32 -5.97
N LEU A 110 -8.41 -16.42 -6.74
CA LEU A 110 -9.37 -17.50 -6.45
C LEU A 110 -9.12 -18.13 -5.08
N LYS A 111 -7.85 -18.36 -4.71
CA LYS A 111 -7.48 -18.90 -3.41
C LYS A 111 -7.85 -17.97 -2.25
N ILE A 112 -7.62 -16.65 -2.42
CA ILE A 112 -8.01 -15.64 -1.44
C ILE A 112 -9.54 -15.66 -1.24
N LEU A 113 -10.32 -15.74 -2.32
CA LEU A 113 -11.78 -15.80 -2.24
C LEU A 113 -12.26 -17.05 -1.48
N SER A 114 -11.65 -18.20 -1.72
CA SER A 114 -11.95 -19.44 -1.01
C SER A 114 -11.64 -19.36 0.49
N GLN A 115 -10.56 -18.67 0.88
CA GLN A 115 -10.18 -18.52 2.29
C GLN A 115 -11.03 -17.48 3.01
N LEU A 116 -11.32 -16.36 2.35
CA LEU A 116 -12.04 -15.24 2.97
C LEU A 116 -13.53 -15.53 3.15
N ARG A 117 -14.10 -16.39 2.30
CA ARG A 117 -15.53 -16.73 2.26
C ARG A 117 -16.48 -15.53 2.37
N PRO A 118 -16.37 -14.55 1.45
CA PRO A 118 -17.25 -13.38 1.47
C PRO A 118 -18.71 -13.76 1.24
N ARG A 119 -19.64 -13.05 1.88
CA ARG A 119 -21.10 -13.23 1.64
C ARG A 119 -21.56 -12.68 0.30
N ARG A 120 -20.92 -11.60 -0.18
CA ARG A 120 -21.24 -10.91 -1.43
C ARG A 120 -19.96 -10.45 -2.11
N VAL A 121 -19.88 -10.56 -3.43
CA VAL A 121 -18.72 -10.18 -4.24
C VAL A 121 -19.19 -9.37 -5.44
N ILE A 122 -18.51 -8.27 -5.74
CA ILE A 122 -18.75 -7.48 -6.95
C ILE A 122 -17.45 -7.46 -7.74
N VAL A 123 -17.47 -7.99 -8.96
CA VAL A 123 -16.29 -8.05 -9.84
C VAL A 123 -16.34 -6.84 -10.76
N VAL A 124 -15.30 -6.01 -10.73
CA VAL A 124 -15.16 -4.81 -11.54
C VAL A 124 -13.87 -4.85 -12.36
N ARG A 125 -13.85 -4.15 -13.50
CA ARG A 125 -12.66 -4.01 -14.36
C ARG A 125 -12.00 -5.34 -14.74
N GLY A 126 -12.77 -6.26 -15.31
CA GLY A 126 -12.27 -7.49 -15.91
C GLY A 126 -12.77 -7.65 -17.35
N THR A 127 -12.10 -8.51 -18.12
CA THR A 127 -12.71 -9.02 -19.36
C THR A 127 -13.94 -9.86 -18.99
N PRO A 128 -14.98 -9.92 -19.85
CA PRO A 128 -16.19 -10.69 -19.54
C PRO A 128 -15.89 -12.17 -19.25
N ASP A 129 -14.88 -12.73 -19.91
CA ASP A 129 -14.43 -14.11 -19.72
C ASP A 129 -13.80 -14.34 -18.34
N SER A 130 -12.93 -13.42 -17.90
CA SER A 130 -12.34 -13.47 -16.55
C SER A 130 -13.39 -13.31 -15.45
N ALA A 131 -14.39 -12.45 -15.66
CA ALA A 131 -15.48 -12.22 -14.72
C ALA A 131 -16.37 -13.48 -14.58
N ALA A 132 -16.68 -14.14 -15.69
CA ALA A 132 -17.45 -15.39 -15.69
C ALA A 132 -16.71 -16.54 -14.97
N THR A 133 -15.38 -16.59 -15.11
CA THR A 133 -14.54 -17.57 -14.40
C THR A 133 -14.59 -17.37 -12.89
N ILE A 134 -14.44 -16.13 -12.42
CA ILE A 134 -14.54 -15.79 -10.99
C ILE A 134 -15.94 -16.06 -10.45
N GLU A 135 -16.97 -15.71 -11.23
CA GLU A 135 -18.37 -15.96 -10.86
C GLU A 135 -18.66 -17.46 -10.66
N SER A 136 -18.17 -18.30 -11.58
CA SER A 136 -18.34 -19.76 -11.52
C SER A 136 -17.64 -20.34 -10.29
N HIS A 137 -16.39 -19.94 -10.06
CA HIS A 137 -15.62 -20.39 -8.90
C HIS A 137 -16.25 -19.97 -7.57
N CYS A 138 -16.75 -18.73 -7.46
CA CYS A 138 -17.41 -18.24 -6.26
C CYS A 138 -18.73 -18.95 -5.96
N LYS A 139 -19.49 -19.34 -7.00
CA LYS A 139 -20.73 -20.12 -6.83
C LYS A 139 -20.44 -21.54 -6.33
N GLU A 140 -19.39 -22.18 -6.83
CA GLU A 140 -19.06 -23.57 -6.48
C GLU A 140 -18.37 -23.70 -5.11
N ASN A 141 -17.40 -22.82 -4.80
CA ASN A 141 -16.51 -23.01 -3.65
C ASN A 141 -16.87 -22.15 -2.44
N VAL A 142 -17.51 -21.01 -2.65
CA VAL A 142 -17.71 -19.99 -1.60
C VAL A 142 -19.17 -19.88 -1.17
N ASP A 143 -20.11 -20.16 -2.08
CA ASP A 143 -21.55 -19.88 -1.94
C ASP A 143 -21.82 -18.38 -1.68
N ALA A 144 -21.09 -17.52 -2.41
CA ALA A 144 -21.25 -16.07 -2.35
C ALA A 144 -22.21 -15.55 -3.42
N ARG A 145 -22.93 -14.47 -3.11
CA ARG A 145 -23.72 -13.74 -4.12
C ARG A 145 -22.77 -12.85 -4.95
N VAL A 146 -22.55 -13.21 -6.20
CA VAL A 146 -21.61 -12.50 -7.11
C VAL A 146 -22.37 -11.57 -8.05
N PHE A 147 -21.83 -10.38 -8.29
CA PHE A 147 -22.32 -9.42 -9.27
C PHE A 147 -21.22 -9.02 -10.24
N THR A 148 -21.54 -9.00 -11.54
CA THR A 148 -20.62 -8.68 -12.64
C THR A 148 -21.19 -7.52 -13.49
N PRO A 149 -21.29 -6.30 -12.93
CA PRO A 149 -21.93 -5.19 -13.63
C PRO A 149 -21.15 -4.72 -14.86
N SER A 150 -21.91 -4.36 -15.89
CA SER A 150 -21.40 -3.70 -17.08
C SER A 150 -21.13 -2.22 -16.85
N ARG A 151 -20.44 -1.56 -17.80
CA ARG A 151 -20.03 -0.15 -17.64
C ARG A 151 -21.27 0.76 -17.57
N GLY A 152 -21.45 1.41 -16.42
CA GLY A 152 -22.59 2.31 -16.16
C GLY A 152 -23.79 1.63 -15.51
N GLU A 153 -23.72 0.33 -15.24
CA GLU A 153 -24.74 -0.40 -14.50
C GLU A 153 -24.58 -0.15 -12.99
N THR A 154 -25.71 0.07 -12.32
CA THR A 154 -25.76 0.27 -10.87
C THR A 154 -26.15 -1.04 -10.19
N VAL A 155 -25.36 -1.45 -9.19
CA VAL A 155 -25.66 -2.62 -8.34
C VAL A 155 -26.06 -2.14 -6.97
N ASP A 156 -27.20 -2.61 -6.49
CA ASP A 156 -27.63 -2.37 -5.11
C ASP A 156 -26.83 -3.25 -4.15
N ALA A 157 -25.96 -2.61 -3.37
CA ALA A 157 -25.14 -3.27 -2.36
C ALA A 157 -25.82 -3.31 -0.98
N THR A 158 -26.99 -2.71 -0.80
CA THR A 158 -27.63 -2.63 0.51
C THR A 158 -27.97 -4.03 1.03
N SER A 159 -27.57 -4.26 2.28
CA SER A 159 -27.88 -5.47 3.03
C SER A 159 -28.78 -5.05 4.17
N GLU A 160 -30.08 -5.22 4.00
CA GLU A 160 -31.02 -4.90 5.07
C GLU A 160 -30.92 -5.99 6.14
N THR A 161 -30.07 -5.75 7.14
CA THR A 161 -29.97 -6.59 8.34
C THR A 161 -30.46 -5.76 9.52
N HIS A 162 -31.61 -6.14 10.07
CA HIS A 162 -32.13 -5.54 11.30
C HIS A 162 -31.28 -6.01 12.48
N ILE A 163 -30.26 -5.22 12.83
CA ILE A 163 -29.37 -5.50 13.97
C ILE A 163 -29.92 -4.73 15.16
N TYR A 164 -30.49 -5.47 16.12
CA TYR A 164 -30.93 -4.91 17.39
C TYR A 164 -29.96 -5.31 18.50
N GLN A 165 -29.57 -4.35 19.34
CA GLN A 165 -28.78 -4.64 20.52
C GLN A 165 -29.70 -4.92 21.71
N VAL A 166 -29.77 -6.18 22.13
CA VAL A 166 -30.54 -6.60 23.31
C VAL A 166 -29.58 -6.78 24.49
N ARG A 167 -29.94 -6.25 25.67
CA ARG A 167 -29.21 -6.49 26.93
C ARG A 167 -29.93 -7.57 27.73
N LEU A 168 -29.21 -8.63 28.08
CA LEU A 168 -29.71 -9.69 28.96
C LEU A 168 -29.75 -9.17 30.41
N THR A 169 -30.83 -9.45 31.13
CA THR A 169 -30.96 -9.14 32.56
C THR A 169 -30.19 -10.15 33.40
N ASP A 170 -29.62 -9.73 34.54
CA ASP A 170 -28.82 -10.60 35.42
C ASP A 170 -29.58 -11.85 35.93
N ALA A 171 -30.87 -11.69 36.21
CA ALA A 171 -31.76 -12.80 36.59
C ALA A 171 -31.91 -13.87 35.48
N LEU A 172 -31.80 -13.47 34.22
CA LEU A 172 -31.88 -14.40 33.08
C LEU A 172 -30.52 -15.08 32.87
N VAL A 173 -29.42 -14.33 32.97
CA VAL A 173 -28.05 -14.87 32.81
C VAL A 173 -27.75 -15.95 33.85
N SER A 174 -28.20 -15.75 35.10
CA SER A 174 -28.02 -16.73 36.18
C SER A 174 -28.82 -18.03 36.01
N GLN A 175 -29.84 -18.05 35.15
CA GLN A 175 -30.64 -19.26 34.85
C GLN A 175 -30.10 -20.02 33.63
N LEU A 176 -29.09 -19.50 32.93
CA LEU A 176 -28.52 -20.14 31.75
C LEU A 176 -27.66 -21.34 32.14
N ASP A 177 -27.93 -22.47 31.49
CA ASP A 177 -27.08 -23.66 31.57
C ASP A 177 -26.04 -23.63 30.44
N PHE A 178 -24.81 -23.28 30.78
CA PHE A 178 -23.70 -23.17 29.83
C PHE A 178 -23.02 -24.53 29.64
N GLN A 179 -23.10 -25.05 28.41
CA GLN A 179 -22.34 -26.24 28.03
C GLN A 179 -20.99 -25.85 27.45
N LYS A 180 -19.91 -26.37 28.04
CA LYS A 180 -18.54 -26.12 27.59
C LYS A 180 -18.24 -26.89 26.31
N GLY A 181 -18.07 -26.16 25.21
CA GLY A 181 -17.40 -26.63 23.99
C GLY A 181 -15.88 -26.44 24.07
N LYS A 182 -15.16 -26.76 22.99
CA LYS A 182 -13.69 -26.65 22.95
C LYS A 182 -13.18 -25.22 23.16
N ASP A 183 -13.79 -24.25 22.47
CA ASP A 183 -13.34 -22.85 22.47
C ASP A 183 -14.44 -21.86 22.92
N ALA A 184 -15.67 -22.33 23.15
CA ALA A 184 -16.80 -21.49 23.53
C ALA A 184 -17.80 -22.26 24.42
N GLU A 185 -18.50 -21.52 25.26
CA GLU A 185 -19.65 -22.01 26.02
C GLU A 185 -20.94 -21.72 25.25
N LEU A 186 -21.87 -22.68 25.26
CA LEU A 186 -23.11 -22.60 24.48
C LEU A 186 -24.29 -22.83 25.42
N ALA A 187 -25.28 -21.94 25.36
CA ALA A 187 -26.51 -22.03 26.14
C ALA A 187 -27.71 -21.74 25.22
N TRP A 188 -28.80 -22.48 25.41
CA TRP A 188 -30.06 -22.21 24.73
C TRP A 188 -30.87 -21.19 25.53
N ILE A 189 -31.42 -20.18 24.87
CA ILE A 189 -32.15 -19.08 25.53
C ILE A 189 -33.50 -18.92 24.84
N ASP A 190 -34.57 -18.97 25.63
CA ASP A 190 -35.91 -18.54 25.24
C ASP A 190 -36.40 -17.51 26.26
N ALA A 191 -36.75 -16.32 25.80
CA ALA A 191 -37.04 -15.18 26.66
C ALA A 191 -37.96 -14.16 25.97
N GLN A 192 -38.65 -13.35 26.77
CA GLN A 192 -39.44 -12.23 26.28
C GLN A 192 -38.64 -10.93 26.33
N ILE A 193 -38.83 -10.08 25.31
CA ILE A 193 -38.15 -8.79 25.20
C ILE A 193 -39.10 -7.70 25.69
N ALA A 194 -38.66 -6.94 26.70
CA ALA A 194 -39.34 -5.72 27.13
C ALA A 194 -38.65 -4.50 26.52
N ILE A 195 -39.40 -3.70 25.75
CA ILE A 195 -38.91 -2.43 25.21
C ILE A 195 -38.90 -1.44 26.36
N ARG A 196 -37.72 -1.01 26.80
CA ARG A 196 -37.56 0.11 27.71
C ARG A 196 -37.21 1.33 26.86
N ASP A 197 -38.12 2.30 26.80
CA ASP A 197 -37.79 3.61 26.25
C ASP A 197 -36.68 4.21 27.11
N SER A 198 -35.52 4.45 26.52
CA SER A 198 -34.37 5.01 27.20
C SER A 198 -34.61 6.47 27.59
N GLN A 199 -35.26 6.65 28.74
CA GLN A 199 -34.91 7.71 29.67
C GLN A 199 -34.65 7.08 31.03
N VAL A 200 -33.65 7.61 31.74
CA VAL A 200 -33.20 7.24 33.09
C VAL A 200 -32.52 5.85 33.12
N ASP A 201 -31.20 5.70 33.23
CA ASP A 201 -30.37 6.12 34.36
C ASP A 201 -28.91 6.32 33.94
N ALA A 202 -28.44 7.57 34.05
CA ALA A 202 -27.05 7.89 34.31
C ALA A 202 -27.04 8.78 35.55
N LYS A 203 -26.90 8.15 36.72
CA LYS A 203 -26.52 8.78 37.98
C LYS A 203 -25.68 7.80 38.78
#